data_AF-A0A8J2KFJ3-F1
#
_entry.id   AF-A0A8J2KFJ3-F1
#
_cell.length_a   1.000
_cell.length_b   1.000
_cell.length_c   1.000
_cell.angle_alpha   90.00
_cell.angle_beta   90.00
_cell.angle_gamma   90.00
#
_symmetry.space_group_name_H-M   'P 1'
#
loop_
_entity.id
_entity.type
_entity.pdbx_description
1 polymer ?
#
loop_
_entity_poly.entity_id
_entity_poly.type
_entity_poly.pdbx_seq_one_letter_code
_entity_poly.pdbx_strand_id
1 'polypeptide(L)'
;DRFWRKTRSYPRPGNSIIDSIVNLCVGADPNRNWNYHWGGPGGSGNPCAANYRGRDNSSEIEVQNLQNFIMSKRDSLKMYLSLHSYSQLILIPWGHSYKLADDYEEMYEIAEKALTRLEKVQGTTYRAGSTSNILYPAAGGSHDWAKGVAGIKYSYTVELPDRGFYGFLLPASRIKSTGQETLELVKSMAEDMMEIYYFKNSSRLRS
;
A
#
# COMPACT_ATOMS: atom_id res chain seq x y z
N ASP A 1 -12.85 -0.61 -20.34
CA ASP A 1 -12.44 0.67 -19.76
C ASP A 1 -10.98 0.58 -19.34
N ARG A 2 -10.11 1.43 -19.89
CA ARG A 2 -8.66 1.43 -19.64
C ARG A 2 -8.28 2.07 -18.30
N PHE A 3 -9.13 2.92 -17.74
CA PHE A 3 -8.87 3.68 -16.51
C PHE A 3 -9.65 3.14 -15.30
N TRP A 4 -10.27 1.96 -15.45
CA TRP A 4 -10.92 1.27 -14.36
C TRP A 4 -9.91 0.93 -13.25
N ARG A 5 -10.25 1.21 -11.99
CA ARG A 5 -9.36 0.99 -10.84
C ARG A 5 -9.93 0.17 -9.68
N LYS A 6 -11.26 -0.01 -9.65
CA LYS A 6 -11.98 -0.68 -8.57
C LYS A 6 -12.02 -2.20 -8.82
N THR A 7 -12.53 -2.96 -7.87
CA THR A 7 -12.97 -4.35 -8.11
C THR A 7 -14.15 -4.39 -9.11
N ARG A 8 -14.74 -5.56 -9.34
CA ARG A 8 -15.93 -5.73 -10.20
C ARG A 8 -17.17 -6.23 -9.44
N SER A 9 -17.18 -6.09 -8.12
CA SER A 9 -18.28 -6.48 -7.25
C SER A 9 -19.52 -5.59 -7.44
N TYR A 10 -20.69 -6.13 -7.14
CA TYR A 10 -21.91 -5.33 -7.04
C TYR A 10 -22.05 -4.77 -5.61
N PRO A 11 -22.21 -3.45 -5.43
CA PRO A 11 -22.25 -2.82 -4.10
C PRO A 11 -23.38 -3.34 -3.19
N ARG A 12 -24.51 -3.76 -3.76
CA ARG A 12 -25.62 -4.36 -3.01
C ARG A 12 -25.99 -5.74 -3.54
N PRO A 13 -26.06 -6.76 -2.66
CA PRO A 13 -26.72 -8.01 -2.98
C PRO A 13 -28.24 -7.78 -2.93
N GLY A 14 -28.97 -8.36 -3.88
CA GLY A 14 -30.43 -8.27 -3.91
C GLY A 14 -30.97 -8.02 -5.32
N ASN A 15 -32.29 -8.05 -5.43
CA ASN A 15 -33.03 -7.92 -6.68
C ASN A 15 -34.11 -6.82 -6.62
N SER A 16 -34.06 -5.94 -5.61
CA SER A 16 -34.97 -4.81 -5.55
C SER A 16 -34.63 -3.76 -6.61
N ILE A 17 -35.58 -2.87 -6.91
CA ILE A 17 -35.36 -1.71 -7.80
C ILE A 17 -34.20 -0.85 -7.28
N ILE A 18 -34.12 -0.67 -5.96
CA ILE A 18 -33.05 0.09 -5.31
C ILE A 18 -31.70 -0.60 -5.53
N ASP A 19 -31.64 -1.94 -5.43
CA ASP A 19 -30.41 -2.69 -5.72
C ASP A 19 -29.99 -2.52 -7.17
N SER A 20 -30.94 -2.56 -8.10
CA SER A 20 -30.68 -2.34 -9.53
C SER A 20 -30.12 -0.95 -9.81
N ILE A 21 -30.66 0.10 -9.19
CA ILE A 21 -30.16 1.48 -9.34
C ILE A 21 -28.76 1.62 -8.75
N VAL A 22 -28.51 1.08 -7.56
CA VAL A 22 -27.20 1.15 -6.90
C VAL A 22 -26.15 0.33 -7.67
N ASN A 23 -26.54 -0.82 -8.22
CA ASN A 23 -25.66 -1.70 -8.99
C ASN A 23 -25.35 -1.20 -10.41
N LEU A 24 -25.89 -0.04 -10.83
CA LEU A 24 -25.35 0.70 -11.98
C LEU A 24 -23.88 1.10 -11.75
N CYS A 25 -23.47 1.24 -10.49
CA CYS A 25 -22.11 1.50 -10.09
C CYS A 25 -21.45 0.20 -9.63
N VAL A 26 -20.29 -0.10 -10.19
CA VAL A 26 -19.61 -1.39 -9.98
C VAL A 26 -18.30 -1.18 -9.22
N GLY A 27 -17.98 -2.10 -8.33
CA GLY A 27 -16.71 -2.22 -7.63
C GLY A 27 -16.51 -1.29 -6.45
N ALA A 28 -15.65 -1.71 -5.53
CA ALA A 28 -15.07 -0.90 -4.47
C ALA A 28 -13.58 -0.67 -4.73
N ASP A 29 -13.03 0.39 -4.14
CA ASP A 29 -11.60 0.64 -4.11
C ASP A 29 -10.94 -0.37 -3.14
N PRO A 30 -10.15 -1.34 -3.63
CA PRO A 30 -9.55 -2.35 -2.77
C PRO A 30 -8.57 -1.76 -1.74
N ASN A 31 -8.03 -0.56 -1.98
CA ASN A 31 -7.15 0.13 -1.02
C ASN A 31 -7.89 1.15 -0.13
N ARG A 32 -9.22 1.02 -0.02
CA ARG A 32 -10.07 1.69 0.99
C ARG A 32 -10.93 0.69 1.77
N ASN A 33 -10.75 -0.60 1.52
CA ASN A 33 -11.63 -1.68 1.99
C ASN A 33 -11.01 -2.53 3.12
N TRP A 34 -9.79 -2.26 3.57
CA TRP A 34 -9.15 -3.07 4.61
C TRP A 34 -9.73 -2.78 6.00
N ASN A 35 -9.80 -3.79 6.87
CA ASN A 35 -10.42 -3.68 8.20
C ASN A 35 -9.51 -2.98 9.23
N TYR A 36 -9.11 -1.75 8.94
CA TYR A 36 -8.37 -0.89 9.86
C TYR A 36 -8.68 0.58 9.57
N HIS A 37 -9.30 1.25 10.55
CA HIS A 37 -9.89 2.60 10.42
C HIS A 37 -10.85 2.75 9.22
N TRP A 38 -11.47 1.66 8.76
CA TRP A 38 -12.38 1.68 7.62
C TRP A 38 -13.51 2.71 7.83
N GLY A 39 -13.79 3.50 6.80
CA GLY A 39 -14.76 4.59 6.91
C GLY A 39 -14.23 5.91 7.47
N GLY A 40 -12.95 5.96 7.82
CA GLY A 40 -12.23 7.20 8.07
C GLY A 40 -12.01 8.05 6.81
N PRO A 41 -11.10 9.04 6.86
CA PRO A 41 -10.87 9.98 5.77
C PRO A 41 -10.42 9.29 4.47
N GLY A 42 -10.64 9.95 3.33
CA GLY A 42 -10.13 9.53 2.02
C GLY A 42 -10.88 8.38 1.32
N GLY A 43 -11.87 7.76 1.98
CA GLY A 43 -12.81 6.78 1.38
C GLY A 43 -14.22 7.35 1.26
N SER A 44 -14.89 7.11 0.13
CA SER A 44 -16.27 7.57 -0.09
C SER A 44 -17.31 6.50 0.27
N GLY A 45 -18.46 6.92 0.79
CA GLY A 45 -19.64 6.07 0.96
C GLY A 45 -20.50 5.94 -0.30
N ASN A 46 -20.23 6.73 -1.35
CA ASN A 46 -20.96 6.66 -2.62
C ASN A 46 -20.42 5.52 -3.50
N PRO A 47 -21.24 4.50 -3.86
CA PRO A 47 -20.84 3.38 -4.71
C PRO A 47 -20.27 3.75 -6.08
N CYS A 48 -20.64 4.92 -6.61
CA CYS A 48 -20.17 5.41 -7.90
C CYS A 48 -18.82 6.13 -7.83
N ALA A 49 -18.37 6.49 -6.62
CA ALA A 49 -17.10 7.17 -6.45
C ALA A 49 -15.94 6.22 -6.79
N ALA A 50 -14.88 6.77 -7.38
CA ALA A 50 -13.68 6.01 -7.70
C ALA A 50 -13.03 5.45 -6.42
N ASN A 51 -13.11 6.17 -5.30
CA ASN A 51 -12.63 5.78 -3.96
C ASN A 51 -13.74 5.21 -3.06
N TYR A 52 -14.76 4.59 -3.63
CA TYR A 52 -15.81 3.92 -2.85
C TYR A 52 -15.19 2.87 -1.91
N ARG A 53 -15.41 2.98 -0.61
CA ARG A 53 -14.77 2.12 0.41
C ARG A 53 -15.33 0.70 0.50
N GLY A 54 -16.36 0.38 -0.29
CA GLY A 54 -17.14 -0.85 -0.15
C GLY A 54 -18.32 -0.69 0.79
N ARG A 55 -19.17 -1.72 0.83
CA ARG A 55 -20.40 -1.73 1.65
C ARG A 55 -20.12 -1.96 3.14
N ASP A 56 -19.00 -2.60 3.43
CA ASP A 56 -18.49 -2.89 4.77
C ASP A 56 -16.96 -2.97 4.70
N ASN A 57 -16.31 -3.00 5.86
CA ASN A 57 -14.92 -3.37 5.98
C ASN A 57 -14.71 -4.79 5.41
N SER A 58 -13.64 -4.96 4.64
CA SER A 58 -13.27 -6.21 3.97
C SER A 58 -14.42 -6.83 3.17
N SER A 59 -15.28 -6.01 2.56
CA SER A 59 -16.37 -6.52 1.72
C SER A 59 -15.90 -7.22 0.45
N GLU A 60 -14.71 -6.89 -0.05
CA GLU A 60 -14.17 -7.44 -1.28
C GLU A 60 -13.46 -8.77 -1.03
N ILE A 61 -13.79 -9.80 -1.82
CA ILE A 61 -13.23 -11.15 -1.64
C ILE A 61 -11.72 -11.18 -1.84
N GLU A 62 -11.19 -10.33 -2.73
CA GLU A 62 -9.77 -10.16 -2.98
C GLU A 62 -9.03 -9.65 -1.72
N VAL A 63 -9.65 -8.71 -1.00
CA VAL A 63 -9.12 -8.17 0.27
C VAL A 63 -9.22 -9.21 1.37
N GLN A 64 -10.35 -9.92 1.49
CA GLN A 64 -10.53 -10.99 2.46
C GLN A 64 -9.47 -12.09 2.31
N ASN A 65 -9.23 -12.53 1.07
CA ASN A 65 -8.25 -13.57 0.79
C ASN A 65 -6.83 -13.16 1.19
N LEU A 66 -6.43 -11.92 0.91
CA LEU A 66 -5.12 -11.40 1.32
C LEU A 66 -5.01 -11.26 2.84
N GLN A 67 -6.04 -10.73 3.51
CA GLN A 67 -6.04 -10.64 4.97
C GLN A 67 -5.91 -12.04 5.61
N ASN A 68 -6.69 -13.02 5.14
CA ASN A 68 -6.64 -14.39 5.65
C ASN A 68 -5.26 -15.02 5.46
N PHE A 69 -4.67 -14.87 4.27
CA PHE A 69 -3.33 -15.36 4.00
C PHE A 69 -2.28 -14.71 4.91
N ILE A 70 -2.29 -13.38 5.01
CA ILE A 70 -1.33 -12.63 5.84
C ILE A 70 -1.49 -13.02 7.31
N MET A 71 -2.70 -13.09 7.84
CA MET A 71 -2.95 -13.51 9.22
C MET A 71 -2.47 -14.93 9.48
N SER A 72 -2.62 -15.85 8.52
CA SER A 72 -2.11 -17.23 8.65
C SER A 72 -0.58 -17.32 8.71
N LYS A 73 0.13 -16.27 8.31
CA LYS A 73 1.60 -16.20 8.24
C LYS A 73 2.21 -15.06 9.06
N ARG A 74 1.41 -14.33 9.84
CA ARG A 74 1.81 -13.06 10.47
C ARG A 74 3.08 -13.16 11.32
N ASP A 75 3.31 -14.28 11.99
CA ASP A 75 4.49 -14.45 12.85
C ASP A 75 5.78 -14.63 12.04
N SER A 76 5.66 -15.12 10.80
CA SER A 76 6.77 -15.31 9.85
C SER A 76 6.97 -14.14 8.90
N LEU A 77 5.93 -13.36 8.61
CA LEU A 77 6.01 -12.21 7.72
C LEU A 77 6.66 -11.02 8.42
N LYS A 78 7.80 -10.57 7.91
CA LYS A 78 8.56 -9.45 8.49
C LYS A 78 8.38 -8.15 7.72
N MET A 79 8.12 -8.23 6.43
CA MET A 79 7.90 -7.08 5.56
C MET A 79 6.65 -7.26 4.71
N TYR A 80 5.89 -6.18 4.53
CA TYR A 80 4.77 -6.07 3.61
C TYR A 80 5.03 -4.92 2.64
N LEU A 81 5.00 -5.21 1.34
CA LEU A 81 5.16 -4.22 0.28
C LEU A 81 3.95 -4.27 -0.65
N SER A 82 3.18 -3.18 -0.72
CA SER A 82 2.13 -2.98 -1.72
C SER A 82 2.69 -2.17 -2.88
N LEU A 83 2.66 -2.71 -4.11
CA LEU A 83 3.14 -2.00 -5.29
C LEU A 83 1.98 -1.33 -6.02
N HIS A 84 2.11 -0.04 -6.27
CA HIS A 84 1.17 0.82 -6.98
C HIS A 84 1.90 1.63 -8.06
N SER A 85 1.13 2.38 -8.86
CA SER A 85 1.66 3.45 -9.68
C SER A 85 0.63 4.58 -9.74
N TYR A 86 1.01 5.83 -9.98
CA TYR A 86 2.35 6.37 -10.22
C TYR A 86 2.66 7.42 -9.15
N SER A 87 3.93 7.77 -8.94
CA SER A 87 4.42 9.04 -8.34
C SER A 87 5.90 8.98 -7.95
N GLN A 88 6.53 7.80 -8.00
CA GLN A 88 7.89 7.56 -7.49
C GLN A 88 8.02 7.87 -5.99
N LEU A 89 7.21 7.17 -5.18
CA LEU A 89 7.14 7.35 -3.72
C LEU A 89 7.33 6.03 -2.96
N ILE A 90 7.89 6.12 -1.75
CA ILE A 90 7.76 5.07 -0.71
C ILE A 90 6.92 5.67 0.42
N LEU A 91 5.72 5.15 0.59
CA LEU A 91 4.74 5.61 1.55
C LEU A 91 4.78 4.71 2.79
N ILE A 92 4.96 5.36 3.94
CA ILE A 92 5.13 4.73 5.26
C ILE A 92 3.87 5.01 6.08
N PRO A 93 3.34 4.02 6.83
CA PRO A 93 2.24 4.26 7.75
C PRO A 93 2.51 5.44 8.71
N TRP A 94 1.50 6.19 9.12
CA TRP A 94 0.08 5.94 8.85
C TRP A 94 -0.43 6.70 7.62
N GLY A 95 -1.38 6.09 6.91
CA GLY A 95 -2.20 6.71 5.89
C GLY A 95 -3.48 7.32 6.46
N HIS A 96 -4.11 6.68 7.44
CA HIS A 96 -5.40 7.14 7.98
C HIS A 96 -5.31 8.41 8.86
N SER A 97 -4.11 8.82 9.31
CA SER A 97 -3.87 9.91 10.25
C SER A 97 -2.52 10.57 10.02
N TYR A 98 -2.40 11.86 10.31
CA TYR A 98 -1.13 12.61 10.27
C TYR A 98 -0.12 12.21 11.34
N LYS A 99 -0.54 11.42 12.35
CA LYS A 99 0.36 10.89 13.38
C LYS A 99 1.38 9.95 12.73
N LEU A 100 2.65 10.06 13.14
CA LEU A 100 3.67 9.08 12.77
C LEU A 100 3.52 7.79 13.59
N ALA A 101 3.91 6.66 13.00
CA ALA A 101 4.07 5.42 13.76
C ALA A 101 5.26 5.53 14.72
N ASP A 102 5.21 4.80 15.84
CA ASP A 102 6.25 4.88 16.89
C ASP A 102 7.65 4.45 16.37
N ASP A 103 7.69 3.62 15.33
CA ASP A 103 8.87 3.10 14.65
C ASP A 103 9.11 3.74 13.27
N TYR A 104 8.48 4.89 13.01
CA TYR A 104 8.58 5.61 11.73
C TYR A 104 10.02 5.89 11.33
N GLU A 105 10.86 6.41 12.24
CA GLU A 105 12.24 6.81 11.92
C GLU A 105 13.07 5.64 11.39
N GLU A 106 12.94 4.45 11.99
CA GLU A 106 13.66 3.27 11.52
C GLU A 106 13.15 2.82 10.14
N MET A 107 11.83 2.86 9.94
CA MET A 107 11.24 2.51 8.65
C MET A 107 11.64 3.49 7.55
N TYR A 108 11.73 4.78 7.88
CA TYR A 108 12.17 5.86 7.00
C TYR A 108 13.65 5.71 6.63
N GLU A 109 14.51 5.38 7.59
CA GLU A 109 15.93 5.14 7.34
C GLU A 109 16.16 4.00 6.33
N ILE A 110 15.41 2.88 6.45
CA ILE A 110 15.47 1.78 5.48
C ILE A 110 15.04 2.25 4.08
N ALA A 111 13.95 3.02 4.01
CA ALA A 111 13.45 3.52 2.73
C ALA A 111 14.47 4.47 2.07
N GLU A 112 15.01 5.44 2.80
CA GLU A 112 15.98 6.41 2.29
C GLU A 112 17.30 5.76 1.84
N LYS A 113 17.79 4.76 2.58
CA LYS A 113 18.96 3.97 2.17
C LYS A 113 18.70 3.23 0.86
N ALA A 114 17.53 2.62 0.72
CA ALA A 114 17.14 1.96 -0.52
C ALA A 114 17.02 2.94 -1.69
N LEU A 115 16.45 4.14 -1.47
CA LEU A 115 16.39 5.18 -2.49
C LEU A 115 17.76 5.68 -2.91
N THR A 116 18.68 5.88 -1.96
CA THR A 116 20.06 6.29 -2.24
C THR A 116 20.79 5.27 -3.11
N ARG A 117 20.60 3.97 -2.85
CA ARG A 117 21.20 2.90 -3.65
C ARG A 117 20.56 2.82 -5.04
N LEU A 118 19.23 2.94 -5.11
CA LEU A 118 18.47 2.96 -6.35
C LEU A 118 18.93 4.08 -7.29
N GLU A 119 19.04 5.31 -6.77
CA GLU A 119 19.47 6.48 -7.54
C GLU A 119 20.88 6.30 -8.10
N LYS A 120 21.81 5.73 -7.33
CA LYS A 120 23.18 5.44 -7.79
C LYS A 120 23.23 4.44 -8.94
N VAL A 121 22.32 3.46 -8.98
CA VAL A 121 22.34 2.38 -9.98
C VAL A 121 21.51 2.74 -11.22
N GLN A 122 20.35 3.38 -11.03
CA GLN A 122 19.35 3.58 -12.08
C GLN A 122 19.11 5.06 -12.44
N GLY A 123 19.56 6.01 -11.62
CA GLY A 123 19.33 7.44 -11.82
C GLY A 123 17.89 7.91 -11.56
N THR A 124 16.95 7.00 -11.31
CA THR A 124 15.56 7.36 -10.97
C THR A 124 15.48 7.85 -9.54
N THR A 125 14.90 9.04 -9.33
CA THR A 125 14.72 9.63 -8.00
C THR A 125 13.33 9.35 -7.44
N TYR A 126 13.25 9.03 -6.17
CA TYR A 126 12.01 8.79 -5.43
C TYR A 126 11.99 9.67 -4.17
N ARG A 127 10.86 9.70 -3.45
CA ARG A 127 10.79 10.29 -2.10
C ARG A 127 10.15 9.29 -1.14
N ALA A 128 10.66 9.18 0.08
CA ALA A 128 10.04 8.41 1.14
C ALA A 128 9.35 9.33 2.18
N GLY A 129 8.39 8.78 2.91
CA GLY A 129 7.83 9.42 4.11
C GLY A 129 6.42 8.98 4.46
N SER A 130 5.85 9.60 5.49
CA SER A 130 4.51 9.25 5.98
C SER A 130 3.45 9.47 4.90
N THR A 131 2.61 8.47 4.67
CA THR A 131 1.58 8.44 3.62
C THR A 131 0.71 9.68 3.64
N SER A 132 0.13 10.03 4.79
CA SER A 132 -0.76 11.20 4.91
C SER A 132 -0.03 12.54 4.79
N ASN A 133 1.25 12.60 5.19
CA ASN A 133 2.05 13.82 5.16
C ASN A 133 2.63 14.12 3.77
N ILE A 134 2.88 13.09 2.95
CA ILE A 134 3.29 13.24 1.55
C ILE A 134 2.08 13.46 0.63
N LEU A 135 1.00 12.71 0.87
CA LEU A 135 -0.21 12.73 0.06
C LEU A 135 -1.34 13.41 0.83
N TYR A 136 -2.22 12.59 1.41
CA TYR A 136 -3.41 13.01 2.13
C TYR A 136 -3.89 11.86 3.03
N PRO A 137 -4.66 12.14 4.09
CA PRO A 137 -5.24 11.10 4.92
C PRO A 137 -6.18 10.16 4.15
N ALA A 138 -5.89 8.87 4.19
CA ALA A 138 -6.65 7.81 3.53
C ALA A 138 -6.72 6.56 4.43
N ALA A 139 -7.92 6.24 4.89
CA ALA A 139 -8.18 5.09 5.75
C ALA A 139 -8.59 3.83 4.97
N GLY A 140 -8.50 2.67 5.60
CA GLY A 140 -8.80 1.38 4.97
C GLY A 140 -7.75 0.92 3.95
N GLY A 141 -6.52 1.42 4.06
CA GLY A 141 -5.40 1.03 3.20
C GLY A 141 -4.67 -0.22 3.70
N SER A 142 -4.05 -0.96 2.77
CA SER A 142 -3.43 -2.26 3.04
C SER A 142 -2.20 -2.20 3.95
N HIS A 143 -1.27 -1.28 3.69
CA HIS A 143 -0.03 -1.10 4.46
C HIS A 143 -0.32 -0.67 5.91
N ASP A 144 -1.34 0.16 6.13
CA ASP A 144 -1.83 0.52 7.46
C ASP A 144 -2.40 -0.71 8.18
N TRP A 145 -3.24 -1.51 7.53
CA TRP A 145 -3.79 -2.74 8.13
C TRP A 145 -2.68 -3.77 8.44
N ALA A 146 -1.72 -3.96 7.53
CA ALA A 146 -0.62 -4.90 7.72
C ALA A 146 0.21 -4.55 8.97
N LYS A 147 0.43 -3.26 9.21
CA LYS A 147 1.11 -2.78 10.42
C LYS A 147 0.23 -2.86 11.66
N GLY A 148 -0.95 -2.26 11.62
CA GLY A 148 -1.80 -2.03 12.79
C GLY A 148 -2.57 -3.25 13.28
N VAL A 149 -2.90 -4.19 12.38
CA VAL A 149 -3.69 -5.39 12.70
C VAL A 149 -2.84 -6.65 12.60
N ALA A 150 -2.11 -6.83 11.49
CA ALA A 150 -1.29 -8.03 11.32
C ALA A 150 0.05 -7.98 12.07
N GLY A 151 0.45 -6.81 12.59
CA GLY A 151 1.68 -6.65 13.39
C GLY A 151 2.97 -6.67 12.56
N ILE A 152 2.87 -6.47 11.23
CA ILE A 152 4.03 -6.45 10.34
C ILE A 152 4.68 -5.06 10.42
N LYS A 153 5.78 -4.97 11.18
CA LYS A 153 6.52 -3.72 11.41
C LYS A 153 6.84 -2.99 10.10
N TYR A 154 7.53 -3.67 9.19
CA TYR A 154 8.06 -3.09 7.95
C TYR A 154 7.00 -3.15 6.84
N SER A 155 5.97 -2.31 6.97
CA SER A 155 4.89 -2.20 5.99
C SER A 155 5.02 -0.93 5.16
N TYR A 156 5.01 -1.04 3.83
CA TYR A 156 5.16 0.10 2.92
C TYR A 156 4.23 -0.01 1.71
N THR A 157 3.93 1.14 1.09
CA THR A 157 3.42 1.20 -0.28
C THR A 157 4.47 1.85 -1.18
N VAL A 158 4.75 1.27 -2.34
CA VAL A 158 5.65 1.85 -3.34
C VAL A 158 4.82 2.32 -4.53
N GLU A 159 4.88 3.61 -4.84
CA GLU A 159 4.31 4.20 -6.05
C GLU A 159 5.40 4.24 -7.13
N LEU A 160 5.28 3.38 -8.14
CA LEU A 160 6.22 3.22 -9.25
C LEU A 160 6.20 4.42 -10.22
N PRO A 161 7.02 4.42 -11.29
CA PRO A 161 7.07 5.52 -12.24
C PRO A 161 5.75 5.71 -13.01
N ASP A 162 5.53 6.89 -13.57
CA ASP A 162 6.41 8.07 -13.49
C ASP A 162 5.91 9.11 -12.46
N ARG A 163 6.20 10.39 -12.67
CA ARG A 163 5.70 11.50 -11.84
C ARG A 163 4.48 12.20 -12.43
N GLY A 164 3.80 11.55 -13.38
CA GLY A 164 2.56 12.02 -14.00
C GLY A 164 2.68 12.51 -15.44
N PHE A 165 3.83 12.36 -16.10
CA PHE A 165 3.95 12.69 -17.53
C PHE A 165 3.13 11.69 -18.37
N TYR A 166 3.31 10.40 -18.11
CA TYR A 166 2.49 9.33 -18.66
C TYR A 166 1.45 8.80 -17.65
N GLY A 167 1.78 8.85 -16.35
CA GLY A 167 0.95 8.27 -15.30
C GLY A 167 0.65 6.80 -15.56
N PHE A 168 -0.63 6.43 -15.56
CA PHE A 168 -1.08 5.05 -15.82
C PHE A 168 -0.83 4.55 -17.25
N LEU A 169 -0.43 5.42 -18.18
CA LEU A 169 -0.13 5.10 -19.58
C LEU A 169 1.38 5.01 -19.86
N LEU A 170 2.18 4.64 -18.85
CA LEU A 170 3.62 4.46 -18.98
C LEU A 170 3.96 3.56 -20.19
N PRO A 171 4.87 3.98 -21.10
CA PRO A 171 5.17 3.22 -22.32
C PRO A 171 5.69 1.81 -22.00
N ALA A 172 5.30 0.83 -22.82
CA ALA A 172 5.74 -0.56 -22.66
C ALA A 172 7.28 -0.72 -22.66
N SER A 173 7.99 0.17 -23.36
CA SER A 173 9.46 0.22 -23.35
C SER A 173 10.06 0.49 -21.97
N ARG A 174 9.29 1.05 -21.02
CA ARG A 174 9.71 1.32 -19.64
C ARG A 174 9.49 0.14 -18.70
N ILE A 175 8.74 -0.90 -19.10
CA ILE A 175 8.40 -2.04 -18.22
C ILE A 175 9.67 -2.70 -17.67
N LYS A 176 10.64 -2.99 -18.54
CA LYS A 176 11.88 -3.67 -18.13
C LYS A 176 12.70 -2.82 -17.16
N SER A 177 12.90 -1.53 -17.47
CA SER A 177 13.66 -0.63 -16.58
C SER A 177 12.96 -0.46 -15.24
N THR A 178 11.63 -0.30 -15.23
CA THR A 178 10.85 -0.21 -13.99
C THR A 178 10.90 -1.50 -13.17
N GLY A 179 10.87 -2.67 -13.82
CA GLY A 179 11.02 -3.96 -13.13
C GLY A 179 12.40 -4.12 -12.48
N GLN A 180 13.46 -3.71 -13.18
CA GLN A 180 14.83 -3.77 -12.66
C GLN A 180 15.03 -2.83 -11.48
N GLU A 181 14.59 -1.58 -11.57
CA GLU A 181 14.71 -0.62 -10.47
C GLU A 181 13.87 -1.06 -9.25
N THR A 182 12.66 -1.59 -9.47
CA THR A 182 11.80 -2.10 -8.39
C THR A 182 12.45 -3.30 -7.68
N LEU A 183 13.08 -4.21 -8.43
CA LEU A 183 13.77 -5.36 -7.85
C LEU A 183 14.93 -4.92 -6.95
N GLU A 184 15.75 -3.97 -7.41
CA GLU A 184 16.87 -3.45 -6.61
C GLU A 184 16.39 -2.72 -5.36
N LEU A 185 15.27 -1.98 -5.46
CA LEU A 185 14.63 -1.37 -4.29
C LEU A 185 14.22 -2.44 -3.26
N VAL A 186 13.50 -3.48 -3.70
CA VAL A 186 13.01 -4.55 -2.82
C VAL A 186 14.17 -5.29 -2.15
N LYS A 187 15.22 -5.64 -2.90
CA LYS A 187 16.42 -6.28 -2.35
C LYS A 187 17.07 -5.43 -1.27
N SER A 188 17.31 -4.15 -1.57
CA SER A 188 17.94 -3.22 -0.64
C SER A 188 17.15 -3.08 0.65
N MET A 189 15.82 -2.94 0.57
CA MET A 189 14.98 -2.83 1.76
C MET A 189 15.03 -4.13 2.59
N ALA A 190 14.99 -5.29 1.91
CA ALA A 190 15.05 -6.58 2.58
C ALA A 190 16.40 -6.81 3.29
N GLU A 191 17.52 -6.43 2.67
CA GLU A 191 18.86 -6.52 3.25
C GLU A 191 18.99 -5.67 4.52
N ASP A 192 18.61 -4.39 4.47
CA ASP A 192 18.68 -3.49 5.63
C ASP A 192 17.75 -3.96 6.76
N MET A 193 16.55 -4.45 6.42
CA MET A 193 15.62 -5.03 7.39
C MET A 193 16.22 -6.28 8.06
N MET A 194 16.82 -7.18 7.28
CA MET A 194 17.48 -8.38 7.82
C MET A 194 18.67 -8.01 8.71
N GLU A 195 19.44 -6.98 8.36
CA GLU A 195 20.55 -6.52 9.17
C GLU A 195 20.08 -6.10 10.59
N ILE A 196 19.00 -5.31 10.65
CA ILE A 196 18.41 -4.86 11.91
C ILE A 196 17.85 -6.05 12.71
N TYR A 197 17.10 -6.94 12.06
CA TYR A 197 16.47 -8.07 12.74
C TYR A 197 17.49 -9.05 13.33
N TYR A 198 18.53 -9.40 12.57
CA TYR A 198 19.44 -10.49 12.95
C TYR A 198 20.68 -10.03 13.70
N PHE A 199 21.17 -8.81 13.51
CA PHE A 199 22.44 -8.36 14.10
C PHE A 199 22.28 -7.30 15.20
N LYS A 200 21.28 -6.41 15.14
CA LYS A 200 21.06 -5.39 16.18
C LYS A 200 20.24 -5.90 17.38
N ASN A 201 19.30 -6.82 17.17
CA ASN A 201 18.51 -7.36 18.29
C ASN A 201 19.27 -8.43 19.09
N SER A 202 20.21 -9.14 18.46
CA SER A 202 21.05 -10.15 19.11
C SER A 202 22.15 -9.53 20.00
N SER A 203 22.54 -8.29 19.75
CA SER A 203 23.46 -7.53 20.62
C SER A 203 22.75 -6.92 21.84
N ARG A 204 21.47 -6.51 21.71
CA ARG A 204 20.64 -6.03 22.83
C ARG A 204 20.24 -7.12 23.84
N LEU A 205 20.19 -8.39 23.43
CA LEU A 205 19.93 -9.54 24.31
C LEU A 205 21.20 -10.02 25.04
N ARG A 206 22.37 -9.44 24.74
CA ARG A 206 23.66 -9.77 25.37
C ARG A 206 24.19 -8.66 26.29
N SER A 207 23.41 -7.60 26.49
CA SER A 207 23.66 -6.49 27.43
C SER A 207 22.61 -6.49 28.53
#